data_AF-A0A0L6VDJ1-F1
#
_entry.id   AF-A0A0L6VDJ1-F1
#
_cell.length_a   1.000
_cell.length_b   1.000
_cell.length_c   1.000
_cell.angle_alpha   90.00
_cell.angle_beta   90.00
_cell.angle_gamma   90.00
#
_symmetry.space_group_name_H-M   'P 1'
#
loop_
_entity.id
_entity.type
_entity.pdbx_description
1 polymer ?
#
loop_
_entity_poly.entity_id
_entity_poly.type
_entity_poly.pdbx_seq_one_letter_code
_entity_poly.pdbx_strand_id
1 'polypeptide(L)'
;FSAVKQKMDLEQNATLIKYYLCLLQIRKEEFIANYQPTLWQHLTKAEQQTIALLNLEKNNKTKLDQLIILNNLVHAHKELKRQRRVSKNPSRPSRKSPKPSKNLKNLTSLEEQLKQLHFNRIK
;
A
#
# COMPACT_ATOMS: atom_id res chain seq x y z
N PHE A 1 38.12 9.73 25.03
CA PHE A 1 36.78 10.32 25.18
C PHE A 1 36.28 10.03 26.59
N SER A 2 36.46 10.96 27.53
CA SER A 2 35.96 10.79 28.90
C SER A 2 34.45 10.96 28.93
N ALA A 3 33.74 9.90 29.32
CA ALA A 3 32.31 9.96 29.63
C ALA A 3 32.13 10.80 30.91
N VAL A 4 31.84 12.09 30.74
CA VAL A 4 31.39 12.93 31.86
C VAL A 4 30.03 12.38 32.30
N LYS A 5 30.01 11.60 33.38
CA LYS A 5 28.78 11.28 34.11
C LYS A 5 28.23 12.60 34.64
N GLN A 6 27.29 13.21 33.93
CA GLN A 6 26.49 14.29 34.47
C GLN A 6 25.77 13.74 35.71
N LYS A 7 26.16 14.26 36.89
CA LYS A 7 25.44 14.00 38.13
C LYS A 7 24.12 14.76 38.01
N MET A 8 23.08 14.07 37.55
CA MET A 8 21.77 14.66 37.33
C MET A 8 21.21 15.10 38.68
N ASP A 9 20.95 16.39 38.81
CA ASP A 9 20.31 16.95 39.99
C ASP A 9 18.85 16.49 40.04
N LEU A 10 18.53 15.68 41.06
CA LEU A 10 17.23 15.06 41.23
C LEU A 10 16.12 16.08 41.45
N GLU A 11 16.43 17.20 42.11
CA GLU A 11 15.46 18.25 42.42
C GLU A 11 15.10 19.05 41.16
N GLN A 12 16.10 19.44 40.38
CA GLN A 12 15.91 20.09 39.09
C GLN A 12 15.15 19.19 38.12
N ASN A 13 15.47 17.90 38.08
CA ASN A 13 14.76 16.95 37.23
C ASN A 13 13.30 16.77 37.66
N ALA A 14 13.02 16.64 38.96
CA ALA A 14 11.66 16.53 39.47
C ALA A 14 10.84 17.79 39.15
N THR A 15 11.45 18.97 39.23
CA THR A 15 10.83 20.25 38.88
C THR A 15 10.52 20.33 37.39
N LEU A 16 11.47 19.92 36.55
CA LEU A 16 11.31 19.88 35.10
C LEU A 16 10.20 18.92 34.67
N ILE A 17 10.13 17.72 35.28
CA ILE A 17 9.07 16.74 35.05
C ILE A 17 7.71 17.36 35.40
N LYS A 18 7.57 17.99 36.58
CA LYS A 18 6.32 18.64 37.00
C LYS A 18 5.90 19.73 36.01
N TYR A 19 6.83 20.59 35.60
CA TYR A 19 6.57 21.64 34.62
C TYR A 19 6.00 21.07 33.31
N TYR A 20 6.63 20.03 32.76
CA TYR A 20 6.16 19.43 31.52
C TYR A 20 4.82 18.72 31.66
N LEU A 21 4.56 18.07 32.80
CA LEU A 21 3.25 17.47 33.07
C LEU A 21 2.15 18.54 33.10
N CYS A 22 2.39 19.67 33.77
CA CYS A 22 1.45 20.81 33.77
C CYS A 22 1.26 21.38 32.36
N LEU A 23 2.35 21.58 31.60
CA LEU A 23 2.26 22.09 30.23
C LEU A 23 1.46 21.14 29.31
N LEU A 24 1.70 19.84 29.41
CA LEU A 24 0.97 18.83 28.63
C LEU A 24 -0.51 18.80 28.99
N GLN A 25 -0.84 18.98 30.27
CA GLN A 25 -2.22 19.07 30.72
C GLN A 25 -2.92 20.30 30.12
N ILE A 26 -2.31 21.49 30.20
CA ILE A 26 -2.86 22.72 29.61
C ILE A 26 -3.09 22.53 28.11
N ARG A 27 -2.09 22.02 27.39
CA ARG A 27 -2.22 21.78 25.93
C ARG A 27 -3.31 20.77 25.59
N LYS A 28 -3.49 19.74 26.43
CA LYS A 28 -4.57 18.77 26.24
C LYS A 28 -5.93 19.45 26.43
N GLU A 29 -6.09 20.29 27.45
CA GLU A 29 -7.31 21.05 27.69
C GLU A 29 -7.62 22.01 26.55
N GLU A 30 -6.61 22.75 26.07
CA GLU A 30 -6.71 23.62 24.88
C GLU A 30 -7.08 22.83 23.62
N PHE A 31 -6.49 21.65 23.42
CA PHE A 31 -6.80 20.78 22.29
C PHE A 31 -8.25 20.30 22.33
N ILE A 32 -8.76 19.90 23.50
CA ILE A 32 -10.15 19.48 23.68
C ILE A 32 -11.11 20.65 23.45
N ALA A 33 -10.81 21.82 23.99
CA ALA A 33 -11.64 23.01 23.84
C ALA A 33 -11.76 23.46 22.37
N ASN A 34 -10.66 23.35 21.62
CA ASN A 34 -10.60 23.74 20.22
C ASN A 34 -10.79 22.55 19.26
N TYR A 35 -11.22 21.39 19.76
CA TYR A 35 -11.30 20.18 18.94
C TYR A 35 -12.37 20.32 17.86
N GLN A 36 -11.97 20.13 16.60
CA GLN A 36 -12.87 20.07 15.46
C GLN A 36 -12.99 18.61 14.98
N PRO A 37 -14.15 17.97 15.14
CA PRO A 37 -14.30 16.60 14.69
C PRO A 37 -14.11 16.48 13.18
N THR A 38 -13.41 15.43 12.76
CA THR A 38 -13.26 15.11 11.34
C THR A 38 -14.59 14.67 10.73
N LEU A 39 -14.74 14.74 9.40
CA LEU A 39 -15.92 14.23 8.70
C LEU A 39 -16.24 12.76 9.07
N TRP A 40 -15.20 11.95 9.30
CA TRP A 40 -15.35 10.57 9.76
C TRP A 40 -16.01 10.45 11.13
N GLN A 41 -15.71 11.35 12.05
CA GLN A 41 -16.25 11.33 13.42
C GLN A 41 -17.68 11.87 13.52
N HIS A 42 -18.15 12.61 12.51
CA HIS A 42 -19.55 12.99 12.39
C HIS A 42 -20.44 11.82 12.00
N LEU A 43 -19.86 10.77 11.41
CA LEU A 43 -20.59 9.58 11.01
C LEU A 43 -20.98 8.73 12.22
N THR A 44 -22.16 8.14 12.14
CA THR A 44 -22.59 7.10 13.06
C THR A 44 -21.71 5.86 12.91
N LYS A 45 -21.67 5.02 13.95
CA LYS A 45 -20.93 3.75 13.91
C LYS A 45 -21.36 2.85 12.75
N ALA A 46 -22.66 2.86 12.41
CA ALA A 46 -23.18 2.09 11.30
C ALA A 46 -22.62 2.60 9.95
N GLU A 47 -22.65 3.91 9.72
CA GLU A 47 -22.08 4.51 8.50
C GLU A 47 -20.57 4.27 8.38
N GLN A 48 -19.83 4.38 9.49
CA GLN A 48 -18.41 4.04 9.52
C GLN A 48 -18.16 2.59 9.14
N GLN A 49 -18.96 1.65 9.66
CA GLN A 49 -18.88 0.24 9.31
C GLN A 49 -19.18 0.01 7.82
N THR A 50 -20.22 0.65 7.28
CA THR A 50 -20.57 0.55 5.86
C THR A 50 -19.43 1.04 4.97
N ILE A 51 -18.83 2.19 5.29
CA ILE A 51 -17.70 2.72 4.54
C ILE A 51 -16.47 1.82 4.67
N ALA A 52 -16.20 1.28 5.86
CA ALA A 52 -15.10 0.35 6.08
C ALA A 52 -15.25 -0.93 5.25
N LEU A 53 -16.46 -1.50 5.20
CA LEU A 53 -16.77 -2.67 4.38
C LEU A 53 -16.62 -2.38 2.88
N LEU A 54 -17.13 -1.24 2.42
CA LEU A 54 -16.99 -0.81 1.02
C LEU A 54 -15.51 -0.64 0.63
N ASN A 55 -14.73 0.00 1.49
CA ASN A 55 -13.29 0.16 1.26
C ASN A 55 -12.55 -1.17 1.23
N LEU A 56 -12.91 -2.10 2.13
CA LEU A 56 -12.37 -3.46 2.13
C LEU A 56 -12.68 -4.19 0.81
N GLU A 57 -13.93 -4.12 0.34
CA GLU A 57 -14.34 -4.72 -0.93
C GLU A 57 -13.57 -4.12 -2.11
N LYS A 58 -13.45 -2.79 -2.18
CA LYS A 58 -12.67 -2.09 -3.19
C LYS A 58 -11.20 -2.51 -3.17
N ASN A 59 -10.60 -2.63 -1.99
CA ASN A 59 -9.22 -3.08 -1.83
C ASN A 59 -9.05 -4.54 -2.26
N ASN A 60 -9.99 -5.42 -1.94
CA ASN A 60 -9.97 -6.81 -2.38
C ASN A 60 -10.09 -6.93 -3.90
N LYS A 61 -10.98 -6.14 -4.52
CA LYS A 61 -11.13 -6.09 -5.98
C LYS A 61 -9.85 -5.63 -6.66
N THR A 62 -9.27 -4.52 -6.21
CA THR A 62 -8.00 -4.01 -6.77
C THR A 62 -6.85 -5.01 -6.60
N LYS A 63 -6.77 -5.71 -5.45
CA LYS A 63 -5.79 -6.77 -5.22
C LYS A 63 -5.99 -7.95 -6.18
N LEU A 64 -7.23 -8.38 -6.40
CA LEU A 64 -7.56 -9.45 -7.34
C LEU A 64 -7.14 -9.07 -8.76
N ASP A 65 -7.47 -7.85 -9.20
CA ASP A 65 -7.11 -7.34 -10.53
C ASP A 65 -5.58 -7.32 -10.72
N GLN A 66 -4.84 -6.87 -9.70
CA GLN A 66 -3.37 -6.90 -9.71
C GLN A 66 -2.80 -8.32 -9.82
N LEU A 67 -3.39 -9.28 -9.11
CA LEU A 67 -2.97 -10.69 -9.19
C LEU A 67 -3.24 -11.29 -10.56
N ILE A 68 -4.39 -10.96 -11.17
CA ILE A 68 -4.73 -11.40 -12.54
C ILE A 68 -3.71 -10.83 -13.54
N ILE A 69 -3.40 -9.54 -13.44
CA ILE A 69 -2.39 -8.89 -14.28
C ILE A 69 -1.03 -9.58 -14.15
N LEU A 70 -0.56 -9.79 -12.92
CA LEU A 70 0.73 -10.44 -12.66
C LEU A 70 0.76 -11.87 -13.25
N ASN A 71 -0.32 -12.62 -13.06
CA ASN A 71 -0.42 -13.98 -13.61
C ASN A 71 -0.34 -13.96 -15.15
N ASN A 72 -1.07 -13.05 -15.79
CA ASN A 72 -1.02 -12.86 -17.25
C ASN A 72 0.38 -12.50 -17.74
N LEU A 73 1.10 -11.61 -17.03
CA LEU A 73 2.48 -11.25 -17.36
C LEU A 73 3.43 -12.45 -17.25
N VAL A 74 3.30 -13.26 -16.20
CA VAL A 74 4.09 -14.49 -16.03
C VAL A 74 3.82 -15.48 -17.17
N HIS A 75 2.57 -15.66 -17.56
CA HIS A 75 2.20 -16.51 -18.70
C HIS A 75 2.76 -15.97 -20.01
N ALA A 76 2.62 -14.68 -20.29
CA ALA A 76 3.15 -14.04 -21.48
C ALA A 76 4.68 -14.18 -21.57
N HIS A 77 5.39 -13.96 -20.46
CA HIS A 77 6.84 -14.12 -20.42
C HIS A 77 7.28 -15.58 -20.66
N LYS A 78 6.58 -16.56 -20.07
CA LYS A 78 6.83 -17.99 -20.34
C LYS A 78 6.63 -18.33 -21.81
N GLU A 79 5.58 -17.80 -22.43
CA GLU A 79 5.26 -18.02 -23.83
C GLU A 79 6.30 -17.37 -24.76
N LEU A 80 6.73 -16.13 -24.48
CA LEU A 80 7.83 -15.49 -25.20
C LEU A 80 9.13 -16.29 -25.10
N LYS A 81 9.47 -16.80 -23.92
CA LYS A 81 10.64 -17.67 -23.72
C LYS A 81 10.52 -18.97 -24.53
N ARG A 82 9.33 -19.53 -24.65
CA ARG A 82 9.05 -20.71 -25.49
C ARG A 82 9.26 -20.39 -26.97
N GLN A 83 8.68 -19.30 -27.47
CA GLN A 83 8.81 -18.86 -28.86
C GLN A 83 10.28 -18.62 -29.24
N ARG A 84 11.05 -17.96 -28.35
CA ARG A 84 12.50 -17.77 -28.54
C ARG A 84 13.27 -19.09 -28.63
N ARG A 85 12.88 -20.12 -27.86
CA ARG A 85 13.50 -21.46 -27.92
C ARG A 85 13.17 -22.18 -29.22
N VAL A 86 11.92 -22.14 -29.67
CA VAL A 86 11.48 -22.74 -30.93
C VAL A 86 12.16 -22.06 -32.12
N SER A 87 12.24 -20.73 -32.12
CA SER A 87 12.95 -19.95 -33.15
C SER A 87 14.44 -20.29 -33.23
N LYS A 88 15.10 -20.55 -32.09
CA LYS A 88 16.52 -20.93 -32.07
C LYS A 88 16.77 -22.38 -32.51
N ASN A 89 15.89 -23.33 -32.17
CA ASN A 89 16.04 -24.76 -32.48
C ASN A 89 14.70 -25.35 -32.99
N PRO A 90 14.39 -25.24 -34.29
CA PRO A 90 13.10 -25.66 -34.86
C PRO A 90 12.88 -27.18 -34.85
N SER A 91 13.95 -27.97 -34.77
CA SER A 91 13.93 -29.44 -34.79
C SER A 91 13.64 -30.12 -33.44
N ARG A 92 13.48 -29.36 -32.34
CA ARG A 92 13.16 -29.94 -31.02
C ARG A 92 11.64 -29.95 -30.80
N PRO A 93 10.98 -31.12 -30.61
CA PRO A 93 9.54 -31.16 -30.44
C PRO A 93 9.14 -30.45 -29.15
N SER A 94 8.35 -29.38 -29.27
CA SER A 94 7.82 -28.70 -28.09
C SER A 94 6.78 -29.60 -27.42
N ARG A 95 7.00 -29.96 -26.14
CA ARG A 95 5.96 -30.59 -25.31
C ARG A 95 4.69 -29.73 -25.37
N LYS A 96 3.58 -30.31 -25.84
CA LYS A 96 2.27 -29.63 -25.92
C LYS A 96 1.89 -29.13 -24.52
N SER A 97 1.99 -27.83 -24.32
CA SER A 97 1.51 -27.15 -23.11
C SER A 97 0.03 -26.80 -23.30
N PRO A 98 -0.74 -26.59 -22.21
CA PRO A 98 -2.15 -26.25 -22.30
C PRO A 98 -2.35 -25.01 -23.18
N LYS A 99 -3.44 -24.98 -23.95
CA LYS A 99 -3.72 -23.96 -24.97
C LYS A 99 -3.47 -22.53 -24.42
N PRO A 100 -2.73 -21.68 -25.13
CA PRO A 100 -2.56 -20.29 -24.72
C PRO A 100 -3.93 -19.59 -24.74
N SER A 101 -4.22 -18.87 -23.66
CA SER A 101 -5.37 -17.97 -23.60
C SER A 101 -5.24 -16.93 -24.74
N LYS A 102 -6.34 -16.69 -25.47
CA LYS A 102 -6.40 -15.92 -26.74
C LYS A 102 -6.05 -14.42 -26.61
N ASN A 103 -5.58 -13.94 -25.46
CA ASN A 103 -5.44 -12.52 -25.14
C ASN A 103 -4.04 -11.91 -25.35
N LEU A 104 -3.18 -12.48 -26.20
CA LEU A 104 -1.85 -11.90 -26.47
C LEU A 104 -1.89 -10.52 -27.14
N LYS A 105 -2.97 -10.16 -27.84
CA LYS A 105 -3.16 -8.81 -28.43
C LYS A 105 -3.44 -7.72 -27.38
N ASN A 106 -3.67 -8.10 -26.13
CA ASN A 106 -4.06 -7.16 -25.08
C ASN A 106 -2.86 -6.75 -24.20
N LEU A 107 -1.65 -7.27 -24.43
CA LEU A 107 -0.48 -6.93 -23.59
C LEU A 107 -0.07 -5.45 -23.69
N THR A 108 -0.05 -4.89 -24.89
CA THR A 108 0.21 -3.45 -25.10
C THR A 108 -0.88 -2.60 -24.45
N SER A 109 -2.13 -3.03 -24.57
CA SER A 109 -3.29 -2.40 -23.92
C SER A 109 -3.22 -2.51 -22.38
N LEU A 110 -2.73 -3.62 -21.84
CA LEU A 110 -2.58 -3.85 -20.39
C LEU A 110 -1.46 -3.00 -19.79
N GLU A 111 -0.35 -2.84 -20.53
CA GLU A 111 0.76 -1.95 -20.16
C GLU A 111 0.31 -0.47 -20.17
N GLU A 112 -0.51 -0.07 -21.15
CA GLU A 112 -1.13 1.25 -21.19
C GLU A 112 -2.14 1.46 -20.05
N GLN A 113 -2.96 0.44 -19.73
CA GLN A 113 -3.87 0.47 -18.57
C GLN A 113 -3.12 0.58 -17.23
N LEU A 114 -1.98 -0.11 -17.08
CA LEU A 114 -1.13 0.01 -15.91
C LEU A 114 -0.54 1.43 -15.77
N LYS A 115 -0.08 2.04 -16.87
CA LYS A 115 0.41 3.43 -16.87
C LYS A 115 -0.71 4.43 -16.49
N GLN A 116 -1.93 4.23 -16.99
CA GLN A 116 -3.07 5.09 -16.65
C GLN A 116 -3.51 4.92 -15.18
N LEU A 117 -3.51 3.69 -14.65
CA LEU A 117 -3.81 3.42 -13.23
C LEU A 117 -2.78 4.08 -12.29
N HIS A 118 -1.50 4.07 -12.66
CA HIS A 118 -0.46 4.77 -11.91
C HIS A 118 -0.63 6.30 -11.97
N PHE A 119 -1.00 6.86 -13.12
CA PHE A 119 -1.22 8.30 -13.29
C PHE A 119 -2.41 8.83 -12.48
N ASN A 120 -3.52 8.08 -12.43
CA ASN A 120 -4.73 8.46 -11.68
C ASN A 120 -4.59 8.30 -10.15
N ARG A 121 -3.46 7.79 -9.66
CA ARG A 121 -3.16 7.62 -8.23
C ARG A 121 -2.26 8.75 -7.69
N ILE A 122 -1.72 9.59 -8.57
CA ILE A 122 -0.77 10.69 -8.25
C ILE A 122 -1.45 12.08 -8.34
N LYS A 123 -2.69 12.15 -8.83
CA LYS A 123 -3.57 13.32 -8.74
C LYS A 123 -4.62 13.10 -7.66
#